data_AF-A0A8H7YU77-F1
#
_entry.id   AF-A0A8H7YU77-F1
#
_cell.length_a   1.000
_cell.length_b   1.000
_cell.length_c   1.000
_cell.angle_alpha   90.00
_cell.angle_beta   90.00
_cell.angle_gamma   90.00
#
_symmetry.space_group_name_H-M   'P 1'
#
loop_
_entity.id
_entity.type
_entity.pdbx_description
1 polymer ?
#
loop_
_entity_poly.entity_id
_entity_poly.type
_entity_poly.pdbx_seq_one_letter_code
_entity_poly.pdbx_strand_id
1 'polypeptide(L)'
;MSPVKQPDRYAYISLIQLPNEIHNLIIELLEIESVFLLGLSCWHFWVLARPVIAEHFAGYLGLWAGTPVICVGDESHRDGKYPDGLRSSEDLDELANGLEVEELEDGLAESSAEIPVNLYDLANARYTSITEVTTGFPHGLFVLALDLRHNWGSPADITRVVNPEPSSFYPCRRNGYSEI
;
A
#
# COMPACT_ATOMS: atom_id res chain seq x y z
N MET A 1 44.41 -10.65 50.85
CA MET A 1 43.96 -10.71 49.44
C MET A 1 42.45 -10.83 49.50
N SER A 2 41.74 -9.70 49.44
CA SER A 2 40.28 -9.65 49.59
C SER A 2 39.62 -10.03 48.27
N PRO A 3 38.51 -10.79 48.27
CA PRO A 3 37.84 -11.16 47.03
C PRO A 3 37.19 -9.92 46.41
N VAL A 4 37.47 -9.70 45.13
CA VAL A 4 36.84 -8.67 44.30
C VAL A 4 35.37 -9.03 44.16
N LYS A 5 34.48 -8.21 44.72
CA LYS A 5 33.03 -8.28 44.46
C LYS A 5 32.80 -8.08 42.97
N GLN A 6 32.28 -9.09 42.28
CA GLN A 6 31.76 -8.92 40.92
C GLN A 6 30.60 -7.92 40.95
N PRO A 7 30.50 -7.00 39.97
CA PRO A 7 29.38 -6.07 39.90
C PRO A 7 28.08 -6.82 39.61
N ASP A 8 27.02 -6.48 40.33
CA ASP A 8 25.68 -7.01 40.14
C ASP A 8 25.28 -6.88 38.67
N ARG A 9 24.96 -8.02 38.03
CA ARG A 9 24.41 -8.03 36.67
C ARG A 9 23.01 -7.45 36.75
N TYR A 10 22.83 -6.19 36.36
CA TYR A 10 21.49 -5.65 36.13
C TYR A 10 20.77 -6.55 35.11
N ALA A 11 19.68 -7.17 35.54
CA ALA A 11 18.85 -7.96 34.65
C ALA A 11 18.22 -7.01 33.64
N TYR A 12 18.71 -7.04 32.40
CA TYR A 12 18.06 -6.35 31.29
C TYR A 12 16.72 -7.04 31.06
N ILE A 13 15.63 -6.34 31.39
CA ILE A 13 14.29 -6.76 31.03
C ILE A 13 14.18 -6.56 29.52
N SER A 14 13.99 -7.65 28.79
CA SER A 14 13.76 -7.56 27.35
C SER A 14 12.44 -6.81 27.13
N LEU A 15 12.41 -5.91 26.15
CA LEU A 15 11.20 -5.15 25.83
C LEU A 15 10.00 -6.09 25.59
N ILE A 16 10.23 -7.27 25.02
CA ILE A 16 9.21 -8.30 24.75
C ILE A 16 8.61 -8.89 26.03
N GLN A 17 9.32 -8.85 27.16
CA GLN A 17 8.86 -9.40 28.43
C GLN A 17 7.93 -8.45 29.19
N LEU A 18 7.76 -7.22 28.72
CA LEU A 18 6.80 -6.29 29.31
C LEU A 18 5.36 -6.74 29.02
N PRO A 19 4.39 -6.40 29.88
CA PRO A 19 2.99 -6.65 29.61
C PRO A 19 2.50 -5.92 28.35
N ASN A 20 1.50 -6.49 27.68
CA ASN A 20 0.93 -5.92 26.45
C ASN A 20 0.35 -4.51 26.68
N GLU A 21 -0.12 -4.20 27.89
CA GLU A 21 -0.60 -2.87 28.26
C GLU A 21 0.50 -1.82 28.12
N ILE A 22 1.74 -2.16 28.49
CA ILE A 22 2.89 -1.28 28.34
C ILE A 22 3.29 -1.15 26.88
N HIS A 23 3.20 -2.23 26.10
CA HIS A 23 3.45 -2.17 24.66
C HIS A 23 2.44 -1.30 23.92
N ASN A 24 1.15 -1.41 24.26
CA ASN A 24 0.11 -0.57 23.68
C ASN A 24 0.34 0.89 24.03
N LEU A 25 0.72 1.20 25.27
CA LEU A 25 1.05 2.57 25.68
C LEU A 25 2.29 3.11 24.95
N ILE A 26 3.30 2.27 24.69
CA ILE A 26 4.43 2.66 23.83
C ILE A 26 3.94 2.96 22.42
N ILE A 27 3.11 2.09 21.83
CA ILE A 27 2.57 2.27 20.47
C ILE A 27 1.74 3.55 20.36
N GLU A 28 0.91 3.87 21.35
CA GLU A 28 0.10 5.10 21.39
C GLU A 28 0.95 6.38 21.42
N LEU A 29 2.18 6.32 21.93
CA LEU A 29 3.10 7.45 22.00
C LEU A 29 3.94 7.64 20.72
N LEU A 30 3.88 6.68 19.79
CA LEU A 30 4.68 6.70 18.58
C LEU A 30 3.89 7.29 17.40
N GLU A 31 4.58 8.03 16.55
CA GLU A 31 4.06 8.42 15.24
C GLU A 31 3.89 7.17 14.35
N ILE A 32 2.99 7.26 13.37
CA ILE A 32 2.61 6.11 12.54
C ILE A 32 3.82 5.44 11.87
N GLU A 33 4.80 6.22 11.42
CA GLU A 33 6.02 5.68 10.80
C GLU A 33 6.84 4.83 11.79
N SER A 34 6.92 5.30 13.03
CA SER A 34 7.61 4.60 14.12
C SER A 34 6.85 3.35 14.55
N VAL A 35 5.51 3.40 14.59
CA VAL A 35 4.65 2.22 14.84
C VAL A 35 4.86 1.16 13.75
N PHE A 36 4.94 1.59 12.49
CA PHE A 36 5.17 0.72 11.35
C PHE A 36 6.54 0.02 11.44
N LEU A 37 7.60 0.79 11.68
CA LEU A 37 8.96 0.28 11.87
C LEU A 37 9.06 -0.68 13.07
N LEU A 38 8.42 -0.33 14.20
CA LEU A 38 8.39 -1.17 15.39
C LEU A 38 7.69 -2.50 15.09
N GLY A 39 6.56 -2.46 14.39
CA GLY A 39 5.85 -3.67 13.94
C GLY A 39 6.72 -4.54 13.04
N LEU A 40 7.45 -3.95 12.09
CA LEU A 40 8.35 -4.70 11.20
C LEU A 40 9.57 -5.30 11.91
N SER A 41 9.95 -4.78 13.07
CA SER A 41 11.10 -5.28 13.82
C SER A 41 10.90 -6.70 14.37
N CYS A 42 9.67 -7.07 14.79
CA CYS A 42 9.38 -8.42 15.27
C CYS A 42 7.88 -8.76 15.27
N TRP A 43 7.58 -10.07 15.27
CA TRP A 43 6.20 -10.58 15.23
C TRP A 43 5.33 -10.11 16.41
N HIS A 44 5.90 -10.05 17.61
CA HIS A 44 5.16 -9.63 18.82
C HIS A 44 4.60 -8.21 18.65
N PHE A 45 5.44 -7.27 18.21
CA PHE A 45 5.01 -5.90 17.95
C PHE A 45 4.16 -5.79 16.69
N TRP A 46 4.37 -6.62 15.67
CA TRP A 46 3.49 -6.65 14.50
C TRP A 46 2.04 -6.91 14.87
N VAL A 47 1.78 -7.91 15.72
CA VAL A 47 0.41 -8.25 16.17
C VAL A 47 -0.26 -7.08 16.89
N LEU A 48 0.50 -6.32 17.67
CA LEU A 48 0.01 -5.16 18.44
C LEU A 48 -0.12 -3.89 17.59
N ALA A 49 0.80 -3.66 16.66
CA ALA A 49 0.84 -2.48 15.80
C ALA A 49 -0.19 -2.57 14.65
N ARG A 50 -0.49 -3.77 14.17
CA ARG A 50 -1.36 -3.98 12.99
C ARG A 50 -2.74 -3.30 13.09
N PRO A 51 -3.49 -3.37 14.21
CA PRO A 51 -4.76 -2.67 14.34
C PRO A 51 -4.62 -1.15 14.20
N VAL A 52 -3.58 -0.57 14.82
CA VAL A 52 -3.31 0.89 14.77
C VAL A 52 -2.94 1.32 13.35
N ILE A 53 -2.09 0.54 12.68
CA ILE A 53 -1.73 0.77 11.27
C ILE A 53 -2.97 0.68 10.38
N ALA A 54 -3.77 -0.37 10.54
CA ALA A 54 -4.98 -0.59 9.75
C ALA A 54 -6.01 0.53 9.95
N GLU A 55 -6.24 0.98 11.18
CA GLU A 55 -7.15 2.09 11.48
C GLU A 55 -6.67 3.41 10.86
N HIS A 56 -5.37 3.70 10.98
CA HIS A 56 -4.77 4.88 10.38
C HIS A 56 -4.99 4.90 8.86
N PHE A 57 -4.65 3.83 8.15
CA PHE A 57 -4.85 3.73 6.70
C PHE A 57 -6.32 3.64 6.29
N ALA A 58 -7.18 3.03 7.11
CA ALA A 58 -8.62 3.05 6.89
C ALA A 58 -9.20 4.46 6.96
N GLY A 59 -8.60 5.39 7.72
CA GLY A 59 -8.97 6.80 7.67
C GLY A 59 -8.77 7.46 6.30
N TYR A 60 -7.69 7.10 5.59
CA TYR A 60 -7.40 7.62 4.25
C TYR A 60 -8.17 6.88 3.16
N LEU A 61 -8.14 5.55 3.20
CA LEU A 61 -8.70 4.69 2.16
C LEU A 61 -10.19 4.43 2.35
N GLY A 62 -10.69 4.48 3.58
CA GLY A 62 -12.10 4.26 3.92
C GLY A 62 -13.04 5.33 3.36
N LEU A 63 -12.53 6.53 3.05
CA LEU A 63 -13.28 7.55 2.30
C LEU A 63 -13.71 7.05 0.91
N TRP A 64 -12.96 6.10 0.36
CA TRP A 64 -13.23 5.48 -0.94
C TRP A 64 -14.05 4.19 -0.81
N ALA A 65 -14.41 3.76 0.41
CA ALA A 65 -15.22 2.57 0.61
C ALA A 65 -16.64 2.78 0.05
N GLY A 66 -17.02 1.94 -0.92
CA GLY A 66 -18.32 2.04 -1.61
C GLY A 66 -18.33 3.02 -2.79
N THR A 67 -17.26 3.79 -2.99
CA THR A 67 -17.05 4.55 -4.21
C THR A 67 -16.45 3.61 -5.26
N PRO A 68 -17.04 3.46 -6.46
CA PRO A 68 -16.44 2.69 -7.53
C PRO A 68 -15.15 3.41 -7.99
N VAL A 69 -14.01 2.98 -7.44
CA VAL A 69 -12.69 3.43 -7.87
C VAL A 69 -12.26 2.64 -9.08
N ILE A 70 -11.74 3.35 -10.07
CA ILE A 70 -11.19 2.74 -11.28
C ILE A 70 -9.69 2.67 -11.06
N CYS A 71 -9.18 1.46 -10.95
CA CYS A 71 -7.76 1.22 -10.91
C CYS A 71 -7.22 1.29 -12.34
N VAL A 72 -6.57 2.41 -12.68
CA VAL A 72 -5.82 2.54 -13.93
C VAL A 72 -4.34 2.61 -13.56
N GLY A 73 -3.55 1.75 -14.17
CA GLY A 73 -2.11 1.68 -13.98
C GLY A 73 -1.42 1.41 -15.32
N ASP A 74 -0.11 1.50 -15.34
CA ASP A 74 0.74 1.16 -16.49
C ASP A 74 0.47 -0.26 -17.03
N GLU A 75 0.24 -1.22 -16.13
CA GLU A 75 -0.09 -2.61 -16.49
C GLU A 75 -1.57 -2.83 -16.86
N SER A 76 -2.40 -1.78 -16.86
CA SER A 76 -3.80 -1.91 -17.24
C SER A 76 -3.94 -2.08 -18.75
N HIS A 77 -4.69 -3.11 -19.16
CA HIS A 77 -4.89 -3.41 -20.58
C HIS A 77 -5.44 -2.19 -21.35
N ARG A 78 -4.89 -1.95 -22.54
CA ARG A 78 -5.34 -0.91 -23.49
C ARG A 78 -6.80 -1.09 -23.93
N ASP A 79 -7.31 -2.32 -23.85
CA ASP A 79 -8.72 -2.68 -24.09
C ASP A 79 -9.59 -2.57 -22.82
N GLY A 80 -9.13 -1.80 -21.82
CA GLY A 80 -9.76 -1.72 -20.51
C GLY A 80 -11.26 -1.53 -20.62
N LYS A 81 -12.05 -2.49 -20.13
CA LYS A 81 -13.49 -2.34 -20.03
C LYS A 81 -13.80 -1.42 -18.86
N TYR A 82 -13.85 -0.12 -19.14
CA TYR A 82 -14.27 0.87 -18.16
C TYR A 82 -15.78 0.74 -17.90
N PRO A 83 -16.25 1.07 -16.68
CA PRO A 83 -17.68 1.05 -16.38
C PRO A 83 -18.51 1.87 -17.38
N ASP A 84 -19.66 1.35 -17.78
CA ASP A 84 -20.58 2.03 -18.68
C ASP A 84 -21.01 3.40 -18.10
N GLY A 85 -21.01 4.43 -18.94
CA GLY A 85 -21.37 5.80 -18.55
C GLY A 85 -20.28 6.58 -17.81
N LEU A 86 -19.11 5.98 -17.58
CA LEU A 86 -17.94 6.72 -17.08
C LEU A 86 -17.44 7.76 -18.09
N ARG A 87 -17.48 7.39 -19.37
CA ARG A 87 -16.85 8.12 -20.46
C ARG A 87 -17.88 8.60 -21.47
N SER A 88 -17.64 9.80 -21.96
CA SER A 88 -18.33 10.30 -23.14
C SER A 88 -17.87 9.53 -24.39
N SER A 89 -18.62 9.65 -25.49
CA SER A 89 -18.16 9.10 -26.77
C SER A 89 -16.89 9.76 -27.28
N GLU A 90 -16.63 11.00 -26.87
CA GLU A 90 -15.42 11.75 -27.21
C GLU A 90 -14.20 11.16 -26.49
N ASP A 91 -14.32 10.86 -25.18
CA ASP A 91 -13.23 10.26 -24.40
C ASP A 91 -12.86 8.85 -24.90
N LEU A 92 -13.82 8.13 -25.48
CA LEU A 92 -13.58 6.82 -26.10
C LEU A 92 -12.84 6.93 -27.44
N ASP A 93 -13.17 7.95 -28.23
CA ASP A 93 -12.48 8.24 -29.48
C ASP A 93 -11.05 8.70 -29.23
N GLU A 94 -10.86 9.56 -28.23
CA GLU A 94 -9.55 10.02 -27.77
C GLU A 94 -8.64 8.85 -27.33
N LEU A 95 -9.16 7.92 -26.54
CA LEU A 95 -8.40 6.73 -26.13
C LEU A 95 -8.00 5.84 -27.32
N ALA A 96 -8.88 5.74 -28.32
CA ALA A 96 -8.64 4.95 -29.52
C ALA A 96 -7.62 5.61 -30.44
N ASN A 97 -7.62 6.95 -30.50
CA ASN A 97 -6.67 7.74 -31.27
C ASN A 97 -5.28 7.72 -30.63
N GLY A 98 -5.18 7.67 -29.30
CA GLY A 98 -3.89 7.60 -28.61
C GLY A 98 -3.22 8.95 -28.38
N LEU A 99 -1.94 8.93 -28.02
CA LEU A 99 -1.13 10.13 -27.75
C LEU A 99 -0.58 10.74 -29.04
N GLU A 100 -0.50 12.06 -29.09
CA GLU A 100 0.23 12.78 -30.14
C GLU A 100 1.75 12.60 -29.97
N VAL A 101 2.53 12.84 -31.03
CA VAL A 101 3.99 12.66 -30.99
C VAL A 101 4.63 13.56 -29.93
N GLU A 102 4.09 14.75 -29.75
CA GLU A 102 4.52 15.75 -28.76
C GLU A 102 4.16 15.37 -27.32
N GLU A 103 3.21 14.44 -27.14
CA GLU A 103 2.73 13.96 -25.85
C GLU A 103 3.44 12.67 -25.40
N LEU A 104 4.26 12.09 -26.26
CA LEU A 104 5.05 10.90 -25.92
C LEU A 104 6.11 11.23 -24.88
N GLU A 105 6.37 10.25 -24.02
CA GLU A 105 7.49 10.31 -23.08
C GLU A 105 8.83 10.36 -23.84
N ASP A 106 9.75 11.20 -23.36
CA ASP A 106 11.11 11.34 -23.90
C ASP A 106 11.80 9.97 -23.98
N GLY A 107 12.12 9.53 -25.20
CA GLY A 107 12.79 8.25 -25.47
C GLY A 107 11.87 7.15 -26.02
N LEU A 108 10.56 7.38 -26.10
CA LEU A 108 9.66 6.51 -26.86
C LEU A 108 9.80 6.78 -28.37
N ALA A 109 9.63 5.72 -29.17
CA ALA A 109 9.65 5.84 -30.62
C ALA A 109 8.41 6.58 -31.11
N GLU A 110 8.55 7.48 -32.09
CA GLU A 110 7.43 8.20 -32.75
C GLU A 110 6.35 7.24 -33.27
N SER A 111 6.72 6.01 -33.64
CA SER A 111 5.78 4.95 -34.03
C SER A 111 4.84 4.49 -32.91
N SER A 112 5.04 4.97 -31.69
CA SER A 112 4.19 4.68 -30.53
C SER A 112 3.08 5.72 -30.36
N ALA A 113 3.14 6.83 -31.11
CA ALA A 113 2.07 7.81 -31.21
C ALA A 113 0.91 7.24 -32.03
N GLU A 114 -0.26 7.82 -31.84
CA GLU A 114 -1.48 7.46 -32.58
C GLU A 114 -1.92 5.98 -32.43
N ILE A 115 -1.48 5.33 -31.35
CA ILE A 115 -1.87 3.96 -30.99
C ILE A 115 -2.80 4.02 -29.78
N PRO A 116 -3.88 3.20 -29.72
CA PRO A 116 -4.75 3.14 -28.56
C PRO A 116 -3.98 3.03 -27.24
N VAL A 117 -4.33 3.88 -26.28
CA VAL A 117 -3.72 3.95 -24.94
C VAL A 117 -4.74 3.71 -23.86
N ASN A 118 -4.33 3.46 -22.61
CA ASN A 118 -5.26 3.40 -21.49
C ASN A 118 -5.44 4.78 -20.83
N LEU A 119 -6.34 4.89 -19.84
CA LEU A 119 -6.58 6.16 -19.12
C LEU A 119 -5.35 6.64 -18.33
N TYR A 120 -4.46 5.71 -17.93
CA TYR A 120 -3.28 6.03 -17.14
C TYR A 120 -2.24 6.73 -18.01
N ASP A 121 -1.97 6.18 -19.20
CA ASP A 121 -1.07 6.77 -20.18
C ASP A 121 -1.54 8.19 -20.57
N LEU A 122 -2.83 8.34 -20.87
CA LEU A 122 -3.45 9.62 -21.21
C LEU A 122 -3.35 10.63 -20.04
N ALA A 123 -3.63 10.16 -18.81
CA ALA A 123 -3.58 11.00 -17.64
C ALA A 123 -2.15 11.48 -17.35
N ASN A 124 -1.18 10.60 -17.47
CA ASN A 124 0.24 10.89 -17.22
C ASN A 124 0.82 11.87 -18.25
N ALA A 125 0.38 11.79 -19.51
CA ALA A 125 0.83 12.70 -20.56
C ALA A 125 0.26 14.13 -20.39
N ARG A 126 -1.03 14.25 -20.01
CA ARG A 126 -1.76 15.53 -20.09
C ARG A 126 -1.96 16.25 -18.76
N TYR A 127 -1.97 15.52 -17.64
CA TYR A 127 -2.20 16.11 -16.33
C TYR A 127 -0.89 16.23 -15.56
N THR A 128 -0.73 17.35 -14.88
CA THR A 128 0.39 17.52 -13.96
C THR A 128 0.19 16.60 -12.76
N SER A 129 1.22 15.82 -12.43
CA SER A 129 1.30 15.10 -11.17
C SER A 129 1.01 16.05 -10.03
N ILE A 130 0.13 15.63 -9.11
CA ILE A 130 -0.16 16.41 -7.90
C ILE A 130 1.14 16.46 -7.09
N THR A 131 1.80 17.63 -7.09
CA THR A 131 3.09 17.85 -6.43
C THR A 131 2.96 18.07 -4.93
N GLU A 132 1.79 18.53 -4.47
CA GLU A 132 1.51 18.78 -3.06
C GLU A 132 0.17 18.16 -2.65
N VAL A 133 0.23 16.99 -2.03
CA VAL A 133 -0.90 16.44 -1.29
C VAL A 133 -0.84 17.02 0.13
N THR A 134 -1.71 17.97 0.45
CA THR A 134 -1.72 18.72 1.74
C THR A 134 -2.03 17.85 2.96
N THR A 135 -2.45 16.60 2.74
CA THR A 135 -2.46 15.50 3.72
C THR A 135 -1.93 14.24 3.03
N GLY A 136 -0.62 14.17 2.83
CA GLY A 136 0.02 13.11 2.06
C GLY A 136 -0.31 11.71 2.58
N PHE A 137 -0.74 10.83 1.68
CA PHE A 137 -0.65 9.39 1.93
C PHE A 137 0.84 9.06 2.15
N PRO A 138 1.23 8.28 3.17
CA PRO A 138 2.62 8.08 3.53
C PRO A 138 3.30 7.12 2.53
N HIS A 139 3.56 7.61 1.31
CA HIS A 139 4.20 6.86 0.22
C HIS A 139 5.55 6.28 0.65
N GLY A 140 6.30 7.00 1.51
CA GLY A 140 7.57 6.54 2.05
C GLY A 140 7.46 5.23 2.84
N LEU A 141 6.34 4.97 3.53
CA LEU A 141 6.15 3.73 4.29
C LEU A 141 5.95 2.53 3.39
N PHE A 142 5.25 2.69 2.26
CA PHE A 142 5.08 1.60 1.28
C PHE A 142 6.37 1.31 0.54
N VAL A 143 7.12 2.33 0.13
CA VAL A 143 8.45 2.15 -0.47
C VAL A 143 9.37 1.41 0.49
N LEU A 144 9.42 1.83 1.75
CA LEU A 144 10.21 1.16 2.79
C LEU A 144 9.76 -0.29 3.02
N ALA A 145 8.46 -0.57 3.02
CA ALA A 145 7.93 -1.92 3.17
C ALA A 145 8.31 -2.82 1.99
N LEU A 146 8.23 -2.30 0.76
CA LEU A 146 8.62 -3.00 -0.46
C LEU A 146 10.14 -3.24 -0.48
N ASP A 147 10.95 -2.24 -0.13
CA ASP A 147 12.40 -2.37 -0.03
C ASP A 147 12.82 -3.39 1.02
N LEU A 148 12.15 -3.41 2.18
CA LEU A 148 12.41 -4.40 3.22
C LEU A 148 12.02 -5.81 2.77
N ARG A 149 10.92 -5.97 2.02
CA ARG A 149 10.54 -7.25 1.38
C ARG A 149 11.59 -7.71 0.37
N HIS A 150 12.13 -6.82 -0.44
CA HIS A 150 13.10 -7.16 -1.47
C HIS A 150 14.49 -7.49 -0.91
N ASN A 151 14.89 -6.81 0.17
CA ASN A 151 16.23 -6.93 0.75
C ASN A 151 16.33 -7.94 1.90
N TRP A 152 15.22 -8.29 2.56
CA TRP A 152 15.22 -9.18 3.72
C TRP A 152 14.14 -10.26 3.61
N GLY A 153 14.52 -11.50 3.95
CA GLY A 153 13.59 -12.62 4.10
C GLY A 153 12.54 -12.26 5.14
N SER A 154 11.36 -11.90 4.66
CA SER A 154 10.33 -11.25 5.45
C SER A 154 9.81 -12.16 6.57
N PRO A 155 9.19 -11.62 7.63
CA PRO A 155 8.32 -12.42 8.47
C PRO A 155 7.29 -13.12 7.57
N ALA A 156 7.07 -14.42 7.79
CA ALA A 156 6.34 -15.30 6.86
C ALA A 156 4.95 -14.80 6.41
N ASP A 157 4.36 -13.85 7.16
CA ASP A 157 3.04 -13.30 6.91
C ASP A 157 3.03 -11.92 6.24
N ILE A 158 4.18 -11.27 5.94
CA ILE A 158 4.15 -9.99 5.20
C ILE A 158 3.49 -10.19 3.84
N THR A 159 3.73 -11.34 3.20
CA THR A 159 3.12 -11.74 1.92
C THR A 159 1.60 -11.80 2.00
N ARG A 160 1.02 -12.11 3.16
CA ARG A 160 -0.43 -12.06 3.40
C ARG A 160 -0.96 -10.65 3.63
N VAL A 161 -0.12 -9.74 4.08
CA VAL A 161 -0.46 -8.34 4.35
C VAL A 161 -0.41 -7.49 3.08
N VAL A 162 0.58 -7.72 2.21
CA VAL A 162 0.68 -7.04 0.90
C VAL A 162 -0.12 -7.72 -0.21
N ASN A 163 -0.65 -8.92 0.03
CA ASN A 163 -1.56 -9.59 -0.91
C ASN A 163 -2.86 -10.02 -0.21
N PRO A 164 -3.65 -9.05 0.29
CA PRO A 164 -4.88 -9.36 0.98
C PRO A 164 -5.89 -10.00 0.02
N GLU A 165 -6.45 -11.15 0.40
CA GLU A 165 -7.53 -11.76 -0.36
C GLU A 165 -8.78 -10.86 -0.31
N PRO A 166 -9.64 -10.84 -1.35
CA PRO A 166 -10.87 -10.02 -1.35
C PRO A 166 -11.77 -10.24 -0.13
N SER A 167 -11.78 -11.45 0.43
CA SER A 167 -12.49 -11.80 1.68
C SER A 167 -11.95 -11.11 2.93
N SER A 168 -10.77 -10.50 2.86
CA SER A 168 -10.16 -9.74 3.95
C SER A 168 -10.83 -8.38 4.15
N PHE A 169 -11.47 -7.85 3.11
CA PHE A 169 -12.11 -6.53 3.12
C PHE A 169 -13.62 -6.60 2.89
N TYR A 170 -14.08 -7.58 2.12
CA TYR A 170 -15.49 -7.73 1.78
C TYR A 170 -16.06 -9.01 2.40
N PRO A 171 -17.25 -8.96 3.02
CA PRO A 171 -17.97 -10.17 3.40
C PRO A 171 -18.34 -10.93 2.12
N CYS A 172 -17.48 -11.86 1.69
CA CYS A 172 -17.85 -12.77 0.61
C CYS A 172 -18.97 -13.67 1.14
N ARG A 173 -20.18 -13.52 0.59
CA ARG A 173 -21.18 -14.59 0.72
C ARG A 173 -20.53 -15.84 0.13
N ARG A 174 -20.29 -16.85 0.97
CA ARG A 174 -20.05 -18.21 0.49
C ARG A 174 -21.29 -18.56 -0.31
N ASN A 175 -21.20 -18.48 -1.63
CA ASN A 175 -22.19 -19.07 -2.50
C ASN A 175 -22.11 -20.58 -2.23
N GLY A 176 -23.05 -21.05 -1.41
CA GLY A 176 -23.34 -22.46 -1.28
C GLY A 176 -23.85 -22.94 -2.63
N TYR A 177 -22.94 -23.38 -3.48
CA TYR A 177 -23.28 -24.34 -4.51
C TYR A 177 -23.27 -25.71 -3.82
N SER A 178 -24.42 -26.10 -3.30
CA SER A 178 -24.78 -27.52 -3.27
C SER A 178 -25.18 -27.88 -4.70
N GLU A 179 -24.30 -28.60 -5.39
CA GLU A 179 -24.71 -29.50 -6.46
C GLU A 179 -25.81 -30.43 -5.93
N ILE A 180 -26.97 -30.43 -6.57
CA ILE A 180 -27.59 -31.53 -7.35
C ILE A 180 -28.78 -30.92 -8.10
#